data_AF-A0A843LR98-F1
#
_entry.id   AF-A0A843LR98-F1
#
_cell.length_a   1.000
_cell.length_b   1.000
_cell.length_c   1.000
_cell.angle_alpha   90.00
_cell.angle_beta   90.00
_cell.angle_gamma   90.00
#
_symmetry.space_group_name_H-M   'P 1'
#
loop_
_entity.id
_entity.type
_entity.pdbx_description
1 polymer ?
#
loop_
_entity_poly.entity_id
_entity_poly.type
_entity_poly.pdbx_seq_one_letter_code
_entity_poly.pdbx_strand_id
1 'polypeptide(L)'
;MGQAGSASQDRTISDQAQMVGLPWNEDAFSLTLIQPNTAILSPMGDNINVAHLVGWNYDYYFLKSPSPENWTVQITPVNAATTGTGFLLITGLVKGAAP
;
A
#
# COMPACT_ATOMS: atom_id res chain seq x y z
N MET A 1 -8.52 -9.72 44.58
CA MET A 1 -9.34 -9.05 43.54
C MET A 1 -8.85 -7.62 43.40
N GLY A 2 -8.26 -7.28 42.26
CA GLY A 2 -7.80 -5.94 41.91
C GLY A 2 -7.52 -5.93 40.42
N GLN A 3 -8.49 -5.44 39.64
CA GLN A 3 -8.33 -5.07 38.23
C GLN A 3 -7.66 -3.70 38.12
N ALA A 4 -7.19 -3.41 36.90
CA ALA A 4 -6.79 -2.13 36.31
C ALA A 4 -5.27 -1.99 36.11
N GLY A 5 -4.75 -1.71 34.92
CA GLY A 5 -5.39 -1.43 33.64
C GLY A 5 -4.57 -2.01 32.50
N SER A 6 -5.25 -2.61 31.54
CA SER A 6 -4.73 -2.76 30.20
C SER A 6 -4.36 -1.36 29.73
N ALA A 7 -3.06 -1.10 29.57
CA ALA A 7 -2.62 0.04 28.80
C ALA A 7 -3.28 -0.09 27.43
N SER A 8 -4.34 0.69 27.20
CA SER A 8 -4.73 1.07 25.85
C SER A 8 -3.48 1.66 25.26
N GLN A 9 -2.80 0.88 24.41
CA GLN A 9 -1.71 1.38 23.59
C GLN A 9 -2.30 2.54 22.80
N ASP A 10 -2.01 3.75 23.26
CA ASP A 10 -2.06 4.95 22.45
C ASP A 10 -1.12 4.66 21.26
N ARG A 11 -1.70 4.13 20.18
CA ARG A 11 -1.01 3.99 18.90
C ARG A 11 -0.89 5.40 18.35
N THR A 12 0.18 6.07 18.77
CA THR A 12 0.45 7.46 18.46
C THR A 12 0.30 7.70 16.96
N ILE A 13 -0.49 8.71 16.61
CA ILE A 13 -0.64 9.26 15.27
C ILE A 13 0.70 9.92 14.90
N SER A 14 1.68 9.12 14.49
CA SER A 14 3.07 9.57 14.26
C SER A 14 3.62 9.11 12.91
N ASP A 15 3.25 7.93 12.43
CA ASP A 15 4.00 7.34 11.33
C ASP A 15 3.39 7.72 9.99
N GLN A 16 4.00 8.72 9.36
CA GLN A 16 3.76 9.05 7.97
C GLN A 16 4.28 7.89 7.10
N ALA A 17 3.53 7.55 6.05
CA ALA A 17 3.91 6.53 5.10
C ALA A 17 3.80 7.08 3.68
N GLN A 18 4.71 6.65 2.81
CA GLN A 18 4.56 6.90 1.38
C GLN A 18 3.49 5.94 0.85
N MET A 19 2.42 6.49 0.29
CA MET A 19 1.36 5.72 -0.35
C MET A 19 1.60 5.66 -1.86
N VAL A 20 1.36 4.50 -2.44
CA VAL A 20 1.12 4.29 -3.87
C VAL A 20 -0.18 3.52 -3.98
N GLY A 21 -1.21 4.17 -4.48
CA GLY A 21 -2.54 3.60 -4.56
C GLY A 21 -3.12 3.59 -5.97
N LEU A 22 -3.74 2.46 -6.31
CA LEU A 22 -4.39 2.22 -7.59
C LEU A 22 -5.88 1.89 -7.35
N PRO A 23 -6.79 2.87 -7.33
CA PRO A 23 -8.22 2.60 -7.38
C PRO A 23 -8.74 2.52 -8.82
N TRP A 24 -9.82 1.76 -9.00
CA TRP A 24 -10.55 1.64 -10.26
C TRP A 24 -12.07 1.63 -10.01
N ASN A 25 -12.85 1.85 -11.07
CA ASN A 25 -14.32 1.86 -10.99
C ASN A 25 -14.97 0.61 -11.58
N GLU A 26 -14.46 0.16 -12.72
CA GLU A 26 -15.09 -0.90 -13.51
C GLU A 26 -14.22 -2.15 -13.49
N ASP A 27 -13.14 -2.13 -14.26
CA ASP A 27 -12.31 -3.31 -14.44
C ASP A 27 -11.11 -3.36 -13.49
N ALA A 28 -10.82 -4.57 -13.02
CA ALA A 28 -9.78 -4.80 -12.02
C ALA A 28 -8.36 -4.73 -12.58
N PHE A 29 -7.49 -4.05 -11.83
CA PHE A 29 -6.06 -3.97 -12.07
C PHE A 29 -5.30 -4.54 -10.86
N SER A 30 -4.03 -4.88 -11.06
CA SER A 30 -3.09 -5.15 -9.98
C SER A 30 -1.95 -4.15 -10.00
N LEU A 31 -1.45 -3.84 -8.80
CA LEU A 31 -0.31 -2.97 -8.58
C LEU A 31 0.88 -3.82 -8.11
N THR A 32 2.01 -3.69 -8.79
CA THR A 32 3.28 -4.27 -8.35
C THR A 32 4.29 -3.15 -8.19
N LEU A 33 4.92 -3.06 -7.02
CA LEU A 33 6.05 -2.17 -6.80
C LEU A 33 7.36 -2.91 -7.01
N ILE A 34 8.28 -2.32 -7.75
CA ILE A 34 9.63 -2.83 -7.95
C ILE A 34 10.59 -1.84 -7.30
N GLN A 35 11.40 -2.36 -6.38
CA GLN A 35 12.41 -1.63 -5.64
C GLN A 35 13.52 -1.09 -6.57
N PRO A 36 14.29 -0.08 -6.14
CA PRO A 36 15.45 0.44 -6.90
C PRO A 36 16.49 -0.63 -7.26
N ASN A 37 16.63 -1.66 -6.42
CA ASN A 37 17.50 -2.81 -6.66
C ASN A 37 16.90 -3.86 -7.62
N THR A 38 15.82 -3.52 -8.32
CA THR A 38 15.02 -4.35 -9.25
C THR A 38 14.27 -5.52 -8.63
N ALA A 39 14.30 -5.67 -7.30
CA ALA A 39 13.49 -6.68 -6.61
C ALA A 39 12.01 -6.28 -6.60
N ILE A 40 11.13 -7.24 -6.90
CA ILE A 40 9.70 -7.06 -6.70
C ILE A 40 9.42 -6.96 -5.20
N LEU A 41 8.69 -5.93 -4.79
CA LEU A 41 8.26 -5.76 -3.42
C LEU A 41 7.23 -6.84 -3.09
N SER A 42 7.52 -7.66 -2.07
CA SER A 42 6.58 -8.66 -1.61
C SER A 42 5.31 -7.99 -1.04
N PRO A 43 4.11 -8.38 -1.51
CA PRO A 43 2.81 -8.09 -0.87
C PRO A 43 2.80 -8.40 0.63
N MET A 44 3.41 -9.54 0.97
CA MET A 44 3.55 -10.05 2.33
C MET A 44 4.85 -9.53 2.95
N GLY A 45 5.10 -8.22 2.86
CA GLY A 45 6.27 -7.61 3.50
C GLY A 45 6.35 -7.97 4.99
N ASP A 46 7.40 -7.51 5.67
CA ASP A 46 7.65 -7.76 7.08
C ASP A 46 6.61 -7.14 8.05
N ASN A 47 5.44 -6.69 7.55
CA ASN A 47 4.31 -6.04 8.23
C ASN A 47 4.66 -4.80 9.09
N ILE A 48 5.95 -4.48 9.18
CA ILE A 48 6.50 -3.37 9.96
C ILE A 48 6.76 -2.18 9.03
N ASN A 49 7.30 -2.43 7.83
CA ASN A 49 7.72 -1.37 6.92
C ASN A 49 6.83 -1.25 5.67
N VAL A 50 6.06 -2.29 5.38
CA VAL A 50 5.21 -2.37 4.19
C VAL A 50 3.83 -2.86 4.62
N ALA A 51 2.80 -2.12 4.25
CA ALA A 51 1.42 -2.60 4.29
C ALA A 51 0.87 -2.64 2.86
N HIS A 52 0.27 -3.76 2.50
CA HIS A 52 -0.37 -3.96 1.21
C HIS A 52 -1.85 -4.26 1.44
N LEU A 53 -2.71 -3.36 0.95
CA LEU A 53 -4.16 -3.44 1.09
C LEU A 53 -4.80 -3.63 -0.27
N VAL A 54 -5.43 -4.78 -0.48
CA VAL A 54 -6.15 -5.11 -1.70
C VAL A 54 -7.63 -5.22 -1.38
N GLY A 55 -8.45 -4.51 -2.15
CA GLY A 55 -9.90 -4.56 -2.08
C GLY A 55 -10.51 -4.91 -3.44
N TRP A 56 -11.84 -4.88 -3.51
CA TRP A 56 -12.56 -5.17 -4.75
C TRP A 56 -12.28 -4.16 -5.87
N ASN A 57 -11.99 -2.90 -5.50
CA ASN A 57 -11.76 -1.80 -6.42
C ASN A 57 -10.49 -0.98 -6.16
N TYR A 58 -9.55 -1.54 -5.40
CA TYR A 58 -8.30 -0.86 -5.12
C TYR A 58 -7.16 -1.83 -4.80
N ASP A 59 -5.93 -1.36 -5.07
CA ASP A 59 -4.69 -2.03 -4.69
C ASP A 59 -3.68 -0.96 -4.21
N TYR A 60 -3.39 -0.95 -2.90
CA TYR A 60 -2.63 0.11 -2.22
C TYR A 60 -1.42 -0.44 -1.48
N TYR A 61 -0.27 0.19 -1.70
CA TYR A 61 0.94 0.03 -0.89
C TYR A 61 1.17 1.25 0.01
N PHE A 62 1.56 0.98 1.25
CA PHE A 62 2.06 1.97 2.20
C PHE A 62 3.47 1.56 2.63
N LEU A 63 4.43 2.46 2.43
CA LEU A 63 5.84 2.22 2.69
C LEU A 63 6.30 3.15 3.82
N LYS A 64 6.80 2.56 4.90
CA LYS A 64 7.48 3.27 5.98
C LYS A 64 8.95 3.42 5.61
N SER A 65 9.40 4.66 5.46
CA SER A 65 10.80 4.99 5.11
C SER A 65 11.32 4.25 3.86
N PRO A 66 10.64 4.32 2.69
CA PRO A 66 11.16 3.73 1.46
C PRO A 66 12.49 4.37 1.06
N SER A 67 13.30 3.64 0.27
CA SER A 67 14.49 4.22 -0.36
C SER A 67 14.10 5.47 -1.16
N PRO A 68 14.87 6.57 -1.08
CA PRO A 68 14.61 7.81 -1.82
C PRO A 68 14.91 7.68 -3.31
N GLU A 69 15.48 6.55 -3.77
CA GLU A 69 15.73 6.28 -5.17
C GLU A 69 14.44 5.94 -5.94
N ASN A 70 14.54 5.83 -7.27
CA ASN A 70 13.39 5.60 -8.13
C ASN A 70 12.84 4.18 -7.97
N TRP A 71 11.53 4.10 -7.68
CA TRP A 71 10.76 2.86 -7.70
C TRP A 71 10.03 2.74 -9.03
N THR A 72 9.81 1.51 -9.49
CA THR A 72 8.94 1.27 -10.66
C THR A 72 7.56 0.85 -10.19
N VAL A 73 6.54 1.51 -10.72
CA VAL A 73 5.13 1.18 -10.55
C VAL A 73 4.68 0.41 -11.78
N GLN A 74 4.41 -0.88 -11.62
CA GLN A 74 3.85 -1.70 -12.68
C GLN A 74 2.37 -1.93 -12.43
N ILE A 75 1.54 -1.58 -13.41
CA ILE A 75 0.09 -1.74 -13.37
C ILE A 75 -0.29 -2.78 -14.42
N THR A 76 -0.99 -3.83 -14.01
CA THR A 76 -1.36 -4.93 -14.90
C THR A 76 -2.88 -5.12 -14.89
N PRO A 77 -3.54 -5.17 -16.06
CA PRO A 77 -4.93 -5.59 -16.15
C PRO A 77 -5.11 -7.02 -15.62
N VAL A 78 -6.07 -7.27 -14.73
CA VAL A 78 -6.29 -8.62 -14.16
C VAL A 78 -6.96 -9.55 -15.17
N ASN A 79 -7.74 -9.01 -16.10
CA ASN A 79 -8.40 -9.77 -17.16
C ASN A 79 -8.36 -9.01 -18.49
N ALA A 80 -8.72 -9.70 -19.58
CA ALA A 80 -8.67 -9.12 -20.93
C ALA A 80 -9.70 -7.99 -21.16
N ALA A 81 -10.83 -8.02 -20.45
CA ALA A 81 -11.87 -6.99 -20.56
C ALA A 81 -11.41 -5.63 -20.02
N THR A 82 -10.48 -5.63 -19.07
CA THR A 82 -9.80 -4.45 -18.53
C THR A 82 -8.96 -3.68 -19.57
N THR A 83 -8.75 -4.21 -20.78
CA THR A 83 -7.93 -3.53 -21.79
C THR A 83 -8.64 -2.30 -22.34
N GLY A 84 -8.04 -1.12 -22.18
CA GLY A 84 -8.57 0.15 -22.68
C GLY A 84 -9.38 0.95 -21.64
N THR A 85 -9.56 0.42 -20.44
CA THR A 85 -10.17 1.16 -19.33
C THR A 85 -9.15 2.02 -18.59
N GLY A 86 -9.64 3.15 -18.06
CA GLY A 86 -8.83 4.08 -17.30
C GLY A 86 -8.66 3.63 -15.85
N PHE A 87 -7.52 3.99 -15.26
CA PHE A 87 -7.24 3.84 -13.83
C PHE A 87 -6.77 5.16 -13.25
N LEU A 88 -6.80 5.29 -11.93
CA LEU A 88 -6.21 6.41 -11.22
C LEU A 88 -4.95 5.93 -10.48
N LEU A 89 -3.88 6.73 -10.52
CA LEU A 89 -2.69 6.48 -9.71
C LEU A 89 -2.53 7.62 -8.72
N ILE A 90 -2.53 7.29 -7.43
CA ILE A 90 -2.42 8.23 -6.33
C ILE A 90 -1.10 7.97 -5.63
N THR A 91 -0.23 8.97 -5.56
CA THR A 91 1.02 8.89 -4.80
C THR A 91 1.12 10.07 -3.84
N GLY A 92 1.71 9.83 -2.67
CA GLY A 92 1.93 10.91 -1.71
C GLY A 92 2.20 10.42 -0.30
N LEU A 93 2.60 11.36 0.55
CA LEU A 93 2.83 11.12 1.96
C LEU A 93 1.50 11.20 2.71
N VAL A 94 1.10 10.10 3.36
CA VAL A 94 -0.16 10.01 4.12
C VAL A 94 0.12 9.82 5.61
N LYS A 95 -0.81 10.25 6.45
CA LYS A 95 -0.78 10.01 7.91
C LYS A 95 -1.65 8.79 8.23
N GLY A 96 -1.11 7.84 8.99
CA GLY A 96 -1.91 6.79 9.62
C GLY A 96 -2.17 5.55 8.76
N ALA A 97 -1.12 4.99 8.13
CA ALA A 97 -1.20 3.60 7.67
C ALA A 97 -1.24 2.68 8.90
N ALA A 98 -2.45 2.39 9.40
CA ALA A 98 -2.65 1.47 10.51
C ALA A 98 -2.45 0.03 10.03
N PRO A 99 -1.70 -0.82 10.76
CA PRO A 99 -1.68 -2.27 10.52
C PRO A 99 -3.00 -2.93 10.95
#